data_AF-A0A654BUY2-F1
#
_entry.id   AF-A0A654BUY2-F1
#
_cell.length_a   1.000
_cell.length_b   1.000
_cell.length_c   1.000
_cell.angle_alpha   90.00
_cell.angle_beta   90.00
_cell.angle_gamma   90.00
#
_symmetry.space_group_name_H-M   'P 1'
#
loop_
_entity.id
_entity.type
_entity.pdbx_description
1 polymer ?
#
loop_
_entity_poly.entity_id
_entity_poly.type
_entity_poly.pdbx_seq_one_letter_code
_entity_poly.pdbx_strand_id
1 'polypeptide(L)'
;MFLSALALTLASVASPQAPPAEITLTSEDRWALLTGLRYRLGGPFVIADLADAEASCKTSGACVTADALDGGQTEAVDLPTVLGATDVGGRNAVALVALRTGKITRQGLRLTVSVFEPASNSWTNKDVWIDEQSTGGDVQMKRISRYEDSTVL
;
A
#
# COMPACT_ATOMS: atom_id res chain seq x y z
N MET A 1 -1.93 -61.84 16.93
CA MET A 1 -2.78 -60.98 16.10
C MET A 1 -2.37 -59.54 16.36
N PHE A 2 -1.58 -58.94 15.46
CA PHE A 2 -1.23 -57.53 15.49
C PHE A 2 -1.66 -56.95 14.13
N LEU A 3 -2.65 -56.07 14.14
CA LEU A 3 -3.05 -55.28 12.99
C LEU A 3 -2.84 -53.81 13.36
N SER A 4 -1.69 -53.28 12.97
CA SER A 4 -1.43 -51.84 12.93
C SER A 4 -1.78 -51.35 11.53
N ALA A 5 -2.91 -50.64 11.40
CA ALA A 5 -3.21 -49.86 10.21
C ALA A 5 -2.86 -48.39 10.48
N LEU A 6 -1.84 -47.92 9.77
CA LEU A 6 -1.29 -46.57 9.81
C LEU A 6 -2.31 -45.60 9.20
N ALA A 7 -2.84 -44.67 10.00
CA ALA A 7 -3.59 -43.53 9.48
C ALA A 7 -2.59 -42.43 9.07
N LEU A 8 -2.41 -42.22 7.76
CA LEU A 8 -1.76 -41.02 7.24
C LEU A 8 -2.73 -39.85 7.38
N THR A 9 -2.51 -38.99 8.37
CA THR A 9 -3.12 -37.65 8.42
C THR A 9 -2.36 -36.74 7.45
N LEU A 10 -3.05 -36.34 6.38
CA LEU A 10 -2.64 -35.23 5.52
C LEU A 10 -2.55 -33.96 6.38
N ALA A 11 -1.33 -33.56 6.72
CA ALA A 11 -1.08 -32.21 7.21
C ALA A 11 -1.33 -31.24 6.05
N SER A 12 -2.51 -30.60 6.04
CA SER A 12 -2.68 -29.33 5.33
C SER A 12 -1.66 -28.36 5.91
N VAL A 13 -0.57 -28.14 5.17
CA VAL A 13 0.33 -27.01 5.44
C VAL A 13 -0.45 -25.75 5.13
N ALA A 14 -1.15 -25.23 6.14
CA ALA A 14 -1.49 -23.83 6.18
C ALA A 14 -0.16 -23.08 6.08
N SER A 15 0.11 -22.49 4.91
CA SER A 15 1.24 -21.58 4.77
C SER A 15 1.07 -20.51 5.85
N PRO A 16 2.03 -20.31 6.77
CA PRO A 16 1.96 -19.17 7.67
C PRO A 16 1.91 -17.92 6.79
N GLN A 17 0.84 -17.12 6.93
CA GLN A 17 0.76 -15.81 6.30
C GLN A 17 2.04 -15.08 6.69
N ALA A 18 2.85 -14.71 5.68
CA ALA A 18 4.04 -13.91 5.94
C ALA A 18 3.62 -12.67 6.74
N PRO A 19 4.33 -12.32 7.83
CA PRO A 19 4.02 -11.10 8.56
C PRO A 19 4.02 -9.92 7.58
N PRO A 20 3.20 -8.87 7.83
CA PRO A 20 3.18 -7.68 6.99
C PRO A 20 4.61 -7.20 6.78
N ALA A 21 5.09 -7.27 5.54
CA ALA A 21 6.44 -6.87 5.19
C ALA A 21 6.39 -5.38 4.89
N GLU A 22 6.83 -4.58 5.86
CA GLU A 22 6.99 -3.14 5.68
C GLU A 22 7.95 -2.87 4.50
N ILE A 23 7.50 -2.06 3.53
CA ILE A 23 8.28 -1.77 2.33
C ILE A 23 9.16 -0.54 2.58
N THR A 24 10.48 -0.70 2.54
CA THR A 24 11.41 0.43 2.55
C THR A 24 11.66 0.97 1.15
N LEU A 25 11.45 2.27 0.97
CA LEU A 25 11.72 3.00 -0.27
C LEU A 25 12.83 4.03 -0.08
N THR A 26 13.51 4.40 -1.16
CA THR A 26 14.38 5.58 -1.14
C THR A 26 13.53 6.83 -0.87
N SER A 27 14.12 7.89 -0.32
CA SER A 27 13.40 9.14 -0.06
C SER A 27 12.75 9.72 -1.32
N GLU A 28 13.40 9.56 -2.48
CA GLU A 28 12.88 10.04 -3.76
C GLU A 28 11.70 9.18 -4.24
N ASP A 29 11.82 7.85 -4.21
CA ASP A 29 10.72 6.94 -4.59
C ASP A 29 9.52 7.10 -3.66
N ARG A 30 9.76 7.27 -2.35
CA ARG A 30 8.72 7.54 -1.36
C ARG A 30 8.01 8.85 -1.65
N TRP A 31 8.74 9.92 -1.91
CA TRP A 31 8.13 11.21 -2.25
C TRP A 31 7.30 11.13 -3.54
N ALA A 32 7.84 10.48 -4.58
CA ALA A 32 7.15 10.24 -5.85
C ALA A 32 5.87 9.41 -5.66
N LEU A 33 5.92 8.38 -4.82
CA LEU A 33 4.76 7.55 -4.47
C LEU A 33 3.68 8.38 -3.79
N LEU A 34 4.01 9.07 -2.69
CA LEU A 34 3.01 9.74 -1.85
C LEU A 34 2.32 10.89 -2.59
N THR A 35 3.11 11.71 -3.30
CA THR A 35 2.57 12.82 -4.09
C THR A 35 1.76 12.33 -5.30
N GLY A 36 2.24 11.27 -5.96
CA GLY A 36 1.55 10.65 -7.08
C GLY A 36 0.22 10.01 -6.66
N LEU A 37 0.20 9.27 -5.54
CA LEU A 37 -1.01 8.64 -5.02
C LEU A 37 -2.06 9.68 -4.66
N ARG A 38 -1.69 10.76 -3.96
CA ARG A 38 -2.61 11.88 -3.66
C ARG A 38 -3.29 12.41 -4.92
N TYR A 39 -2.51 12.59 -6.00
CA TYR A 39 -3.05 13.06 -7.26
C TYR A 39 -4.01 12.03 -7.90
N ARG A 40 -3.62 10.75 -7.93
CA ARG A 40 -4.42 9.66 -8.54
C ARG A 40 -5.71 9.38 -7.78
N LEU A 41 -5.68 9.48 -6.45
CA LEU A 41 -6.83 9.26 -5.57
C LEU A 41 -7.73 10.50 -5.45
N GLY A 42 -7.28 11.67 -5.91
CA GLY A 42 -8.04 12.92 -5.84
C GLY A 42 -8.10 13.56 -4.44
N GLY A 43 -7.34 13.06 -3.46
CA GLY A 43 -7.37 13.56 -2.10
C GLY A 43 -6.32 12.95 -1.17
N PRO A 44 -6.27 13.40 0.10
CA PRO A 44 -5.40 12.81 1.08
C PRO A 44 -5.86 11.39 1.42
N PHE A 45 -4.93 10.57 1.86
CA PHE A 45 -5.19 9.15 2.07
C PHE A 45 -4.46 8.63 3.30
N VAL A 46 -4.90 7.47 3.77
CA VAL A 46 -4.18 6.71 4.80
C VAL A 46 -3.23 5.75 4.10
N ILE A 47 -2.00 5.60 4.59
CA ILE A 47 -1.05 4.61 4.07
C ILE A 47 -0.58 3.63 5.14
N ALA A 48 -0.59 2.34 4.81
CA ALA A 48 -0.05 1.26 5.62
C ALA A 48 1.15 0.60 4.92
N ASP A 49 1.96 -0.12 5.70
CA ASP A 49 3.04 -0.99 5.22
C ASP A 49 4.15 -0.27 4.43
N LEU A 50 4.35 1.03 4.67
CA LEU A 50 5.43 1.84 4.08
C LEU A 50 6.37 2.37 5.16
N ALA A 51 7.64 1.97 5.08
CA ALA A 51 8.65 2.38 6.05
C ALA A 51 8.96 3.88 5.98
N ASP A 52 9.11 4.48 7.16
CA ASP A 52 9.40 5.90 7.37
C ASP A 52 8.41 6.85 6.65
N ALA A 53 7.16 6.39 6.46
CA ALA A 53 6.12 7.19 5.81
C ALA A 53 5.70 8.41 6.63
N GLU A 54 5.74 8.34 7.96
CA GLU A 54 5.16 9.35 8.85
C GLU A 54 5.73 10.76 8.59
N ALA A 55 7.05 10.91 8.60
CA ALA A 55 7.70 12.20 8.33
C ALA A 55 7.37 12.72 6.93
N SER A 56 7.34 11.83 5.94
CA SER A 56 7.04 12.18 4.54
C SER A 56 5.57 12.60 4.36
N CYS A 57 4.65 11.91 5.04
CA CYS A 57 3.23 12.23 5.09
C CYS A 57 3.00 13.60 5.73
N LYS A 58 3.66 13.88 6.87
CA LYS A 58 3.58 15.17 7.56
C LYS A 58 4.08 16.33 6.69
N THR A 59 5.23 16.16 6.03
CA THR A 59 5.81 17.20 5.16
C THR A 59 4.99 17.44 3.90
N SER A 60 4.43 16.39 3.29
CA SER A 60 3.65 16.53 2.05
C SER A 60 2.20 16.97 2.28
N GLY A 61 1.66 16.78 3.50
CA GLY A 61 0.23 16.95 3.80
C GLY A 61 -0.65 16.06 2.92
N ALA A 62 -0.08 14.97 2.38
CA ALA A 62 -0.75 14.07 1.45
C ALA A 62 -1.39 12.88 2.14
N CYS A 63 -0.89 12.49 3.31
CA CYS A 63 -1.31 11.29 3.97
C CYS A 63 -1.10 11.33 5.49
N VAL A 64 -1.59 10.29 6.16
CA VAL A 64 -1.19 9.84 7.50
C VAL A 64 -0.93 8.33 7.45
N THR A 65 -0.18 7.80 8.42
CA THR A 65 0.10 6.36 8.48
C THR A 65 -1.02 5.58 9.18
N ALA A 66 -1.25 4.35 8.75
CA ALA A 66 -2.26 3.48 9.35
C ALA A 66 -1.88 3.02 10.77
N ASP A 67 -0.61 3.08 11.16
CA ASP A 67 -0.21 2.88 12.57
C ASP A 67 -0.84 3.93 13.50
N ALA A 68 -1.25 5.07 12.95
CA ALA A 68 -2.05 6.06 13.68
C ALA A 68 -3.54 5.66 13.82
N LEU A 69 -3.96 4.58 13.16
CA LEU A 69 -5.34 4.08 13.12
C LEU A 69 -5.40 2.72 13.84
N ASP A 70 -5.53 2.79 15.16
CA ASP A 70 -5.87 1.67 16.04
C ASP A 70 -5.12 0.34 15.81
N GLY A 71 -3.81 0.36 16.07
CA GLY A 71 -3.07 -0.84 16.50
C GLY A 71 -2.93 -1.99 15.48
N GLY A 72 -3.12 -1.73 14.18
CA GLY A 72 -2.79 -2.68 13.11
C GLY A 72 -3.82 -3.80 12.85
N GLN A 73 -5.01 -3.73 13.43
CA GLN A 73 -6.10 -4.72 13.20
C GLN A 73 -7.11 -4.18 12.18
N THR A 74 -6.70 -4.08 10.90
CA THR A 74 -7.56 -3.51 9.84
C THR A 74 -8.73 -4.40 9.39
N GLU A 75 -8.79 -5.66 9.84
CA GLU A 75 -9.84 -6.62 9.45
C GLU A 75 -11.13 -6.50 10.28
N ALA A 76 -11.09 -5.88 11.47
CA ALA A 76 -12.25 -5.72 12.35
C ALA A 76 -12.81 -4.29 12.38
N VAL A 77 -12.24 -3.40 11.56
CA VAL A 77 -12.47 -1.96 11.63
C VAL A 77 -13.34 -1.52 10.46
N ASP A 78 -14.37 -0.72 10.74
CA ASP A 78 -15.22 -0.09 9.73
C ASP A 78 -14.42 1.00 8.99
N LEU A 79 -13.73 0.59 7.93
CA LEU A 79 -12.82 1.44 7.15
C LEU A 79 -13.48 2.72 6.61
N PRO A 80 -14.73 2.71 6.11
CA PRO A 80 -15.45 3.94 5.77
C PRO A 80 -15.53 4.95 6.92
N THR A 81 -15.87 4.49 8.14
CA THR A 81 -15.91 5.36 9.32
C THR A 81 -14.54 5.89 9.67
N VAL A 82 -13.50 5.05 9.59
CA VAL A 82 -12.11 5.48 9.81
C VAL A 82 -11.71 6.59 8.84
N LEU A 83 -11.96 6.42 7.54
CA LEU A 83 -11.66 7.44 6.55
C LEU A 83 -12.43 8.74 6.81
N GLY A 84 -13.70 8.65 7.18
CA GLY A 84 -14.53 9.80 7.54
C GLY A 84 -14.06 10.56 8.78
N ALA A 85 -13.37 9.89 9.71
CA ALA A 85 -12.84 10.47 10.95
C ALA A 85 -11.36 10.90 10.84
N THR A 86 -10.64 10.46 9.81
CA THR A 86 -9.20 10.70 9.68
C THR A 86 -8.95 12.05 9.01
N ASP A 87 -8.50 13.03 9.81
CA ASP A 87 -8.06 14.34 9.31
C ASP A 87 -6.61 14.30 8.80
N VAL A 88 -6.41 14.83 7.59
CA VAL A 88 -5.10 15.04 6.98
C VAL A 88 -5.00 16.51 6.56
N GLY A 89 -4.58 17.34 7.52
CA GLY A 89 -4.37 18.77 7.27
C GLY A 89 -5.67 19.53 6.99
N GLY A 90 -6.73 19.26 7.76
CA GLY A 90 -8.04 19.92 7.63
C GLY A 90 -8.95 19.32 6.56
N ARG A 91 -8.68 18.08 6.13
CA ARG A 91 -9.43 17.35 5.11
C ARG A 91 -9.54 15.88 5.48
N ASN A 92 -10.71 15.30 5.26
CA ASN A 92 -10.90 13.87 5.47
C ASN A 92 -10.13 13.04 4.43
N ALA A 93 -9.58 11.92 4.88
CA ALA A 93 -9.00 10.92 3.99
C ALA A 93 -10.05 10.34 3.05
N VAL A 94 -9.67 10.14 1.78
CA VAL A 94 -10.58 9.63 0.74
C VAL A 94 -10.36 8.15 0.41
N ALA A 95 -9.22 7.60 0.82
CA ALA A 95 -8.84 6.23 0.54
C ALA A 95 -7.87 5.71 1.62
N LEU A 96 -7.84 4.39 1.78
CA LEU A 96 -6.79 3.68 2.50
C LEU A 96 -5.95 2.90 1.49
N VAL A 97 -4.63 3.00 1.62
CA VAL A 97 -3.66 2.37 0.72
C VAL A 97 -2.75 1.48 1.56
N ALA A 98 -2.64 0.20 1.19
CA ALA A 98 -1.72 -0.74 1.81
C ALA A 98 -0.67 -1.19 0.80
N LEU A 99 0.61 -1.08 1.16
CA LEU A 99 1.70 -1.56 0.31
C LEU A 99 1.83 -3.08 0.46
N ARG A 100 1.84 -3.79 -0.67
CA ARG A 100 1.86 -5.26 -0.66
C ARG A 100 3.21 -5.81 -1.08
N THR A 101 3.69 -5.39 -2.24
CA THR A 101 4.97 -5.84 -2.77
C THR A 101 5.67 -4.72 -3.51
N GLY A 102 7.00 -4.81 -3.57
CA GLY A 102 7.82 -3.90 -4.35
C GLY A 102 8.93 -4.65 -5.06
N LYS A 103 9.21 -4.26 -6.32
CA LYS A 103 10.25 -4.86 -7.13
C LYS A 103 10.93 -3.80 -7.99
N ILE A 104 12.26 -3.77 -7.95
CA ILE A 104 13.07 -3.01 -8.90
C ILE A 104 13.06 -3.74 -10.25
N THR A 105 12.75 -3.00 -11.30
CA THR A 105 12.71 -3.45 -12.69
C THR A 105 13.71 -2.65 -13.52
N ARG A 106 13.91 -3.05 -14.79
CA ARG A 106 14.74 -2.27 -15.72
C ARG A 106 14.19 -0.86 -15.99
N GLN A 107 12.91 -0.62 -15.72
CA GLN A 107 12.22 0.63 -16.00
C GLN A 107 12.09 1.52 -14.76
N GLY A 108 12.54 1.06 -13.58
CA GLY A 108 12.30 1.72 -12.30
C GLY A 108 11.63 0.79 -11.30
N LEU A 109 10.94 1.35 -10.32
CA LEU A 109 10.28 0.62 -9.25
C LEU A 109 8.84 0.27 -9.65
N ARG A 110 8.45 -1.01 -9.50
CA ARG A 110 7.04 -1.44 -9.54
C ARG A 110 6.58 -1.81 -8.14
N LEU A 111 5.45 -1.27 -7.71
CA LEU A 111 4.78 -1.59 -6.46
C LEU A 111 3.41 -2.19 -6.75
N THR A 112 2.99 -3.14 -5.94
CA THR A 112 1.57 -3.53 -5.84
C THR A 112 1.02 -2.90 -4.57
N VAL A 113 -0.05 -2.13 -4.70
CA VAL A 113 -0.77 -1.52 -3.58
C VAL A 113 -2.22 -1.97 -3.59
N SER A 114 -2.79 -2.22 -2.43
CA SER A 114 -4.24 -2.39 -2.27
C SER A 114 -4.83 -1.05 -1.91
N VAL A 115 -5.91 -0.66 -2.58
CA VAL A 115 -6.63 0.60 -2.36
C VAL A 115 -8.04 0.24 -1.93
N PHE A 116 -8.44 0.72 -0.76
CA PHE A 116 -9.80 0.60 -0.28
C PHE A 116 -10.67 1.71 -0.89
N GLU A 117 -11.73 1.31 -1.57
CA GLU A 117 -12.72 2.21 -2.18
C GLU A 117 -13.97 2.28 -1.27
N PRO A 118 -14.20 3.40 -0.57
CA PRO A 118 -15.28 3.50 0.42
C PRO A 118 -16.68 3.42 -0.21
N ALA A 119 -16.82 3.85 -1.47
CA ALA A 119 -18.11 3.84 -2.17
C ALA A 119 -18.63 2.42 -2.44
N SER A 120 -17.73 1.47 -2.68
CA SER A 120 -18.04 0.06 -2.97
C SER A 120 -17.71 -0.88 -1.81
N ASN A 121 -17.14 -0.35 -0.71
CA ASN A 121 -16.65 -1.10 0.44
C ASN A 121 -15.76 -2.29 0.02
N SER A 122 -14.85 -2.06 -0.92
CA SER A 122 -14.04 -3.10 -1.54
C SER A 122 -12.58 -2.69 -1.67
N TRP A 123 -11.70 -3.68 -1.67
CA TRP A 123 -10.28 -3.49 -1.97
C TRP A 123 -9.99 -3.80 -3.43
N THR A 124 -9.25 -2.90 -4.09
CA THR A 124 -8.74 -3.12 -5.44
C THR A 124 -7.21 -3.10 -5.41
N ASN A 125 -6.57 -4.06 -6.10
CA ASN A 125 -5.12 -4.06 -6.23
C ASN A 125 -4.72 -3.22 -7.45
N LYS A 126 -3.74 -2.36 -7.25
CA LYS A 126 -3.18 -1.50 -8.29
C LYS A 126 -1.69 -1.76 -8.41
N ASP A 127 -1.23 -1.90 -9.64
CA ASP A 127 0.19 -1.79 -9.95
C ASP A 127 0.56 -0.32 -10.14
N VAL A 128 1.62 0.10 -9.45
CA VAL A 128 2.16 1.46 -9.48
C VAL A 128 3.60 1.40 -9.98
N TRP A 129 3.90 2.12 -11.04
CA TRP A 129 5.26 2.25 -11.56
C TRP A 129 5.81 3.62 -11.26
N ILE A 130 6.99 3.66 -10.64
CA ILE A 130 7.76 4.86 -10.37
C ILE A 130 9.03 4.79 -11.20
N ASP A 131 9.18 5.75 -12.09
CA ASP A 131 10.32 5.88 -12.98
C ASP A 131 10.83 7.32 -13.06
N GLU A 132 12.07 7.47 -13.51
CA GLU A 132 12.67 8.76 -13.78
C GLU A 132 12.09 9.35 -15.06
N GLN A 133 11.67 10.61 -14.97
CA GLN A 133 11.05 11.31 -16.08
C GLN A 133 11.74 12.65 -16.27
N SER A 134 12.16 12.93 -17.51
CA SER A 134 12.68 14.23 -17.89
C SER A 134 11.53 15.23 -17.91
N THR A 135 11.72 16.37 -17.25
CA THR A 135 10.72 17.46 -17.19
C THR A 135 10.98 18.59 -18.18
N GLY A 136 11.84 18.33 -19.18
CA GLY A 136 12.32 19.34 -20.13
C GLY A 136 13.59 20.02 -19.59
N GLY A 137 14.76 19.48 -19.97
CA GLY A 137 16.09 19.89 -19.50
C GLY A 137 16.83 18.75 -18.80
N ASP A 138 17.96 19.05 -18.14
CA ASP A 138 18.81 18.09 -17.40
C ASP A 138 18.21 17.62 -16.06
N VAL A 139 17.01 18.09 -15.71
CA VAL A 139 16.33 17.73 -14.45
C VAL A 139 15.53 16.44 -14.65
N GLN A 140 16.02 15.37 -14.02
CA GLN A 140 15.30 14.11 -13.85
C GLN A 140 14.53 14.16 -12.52
N MET A 141 13.26 13.77 -12.54
CA MET A 141 12.47 13.57 -11.33
C MET A 141 11.70 12.27 -11.40
N LYS A 142 11.64 11.53 -10.29
CA LYS A 142 10.79 10.35 -10.19
C LYS A 142 9.32 10.71 -10.02
N ARG A 143 8.44 9.96 -10.69
CA ARG A 143 6.98 10.09 -10.57
C ARG A 143 6.26 8.77 -10.82
N ILE A 144 5.00 8.69 -10.43
CA ILE A 144 4.12 7.60 -10.87
C ILE A 144 3.82 7.76 -12.36
N SER A 145 4.41 6.89 -13.19
CA SER A 145 4.15 6.86 -14.64
C SER A 145 2.94 6.03 -15.02
N ARG A 146 2.67 4.96 -14.27
CA ARG A 146 1.50 4.08 -14.46
C ARG A 146 0.82 3.75 -13.14
N TYR A 147 -0.50 3.67 -13.20
CA TYR A 147 -1.39 3.34 -12.10
C TYR A 147 -2.57 2.57 -12.70
N GLU A 148 -2.55 1.25 -12.57
CA GLU A 148 -3.44 0.35 -13.33
C GLU A 148 -3.93 -0.78 -12.41
N ASP A 149 -5.05 -1.41 -12.74
CA ASP A 149 -5.53 -2.59 -12.03
C ASP A 149 -4.51 -3.72 -12.13
N SER A 150 -4.16 -4.32 -10.99
CA SER A 150 -3.21 -5.42 -10.95
C SER A 150 -3.85 -6.68 -11.53
N THR A 151 -3.17 -7.31 -12.49
CA THR A 151 -3.64 -8.53 -13.15
C THR A 151 -3.19 -9.81 -12.45
N VAL A 152 -2.50 -9.71 -11.31
CA VAL A 152 -1.91 -10.85 -10.59
C VAL A 152 -2.40 -10.86 -9.14
N LEU A 153 -3.00 -11.98 -8.74
CA LEU A 153 -3.25 -12.39 -7.35
C LEU A 153 -2.47 -13.68 -7.08
#